data_AF-A0A4Q7Y858-F1
#
_entry.id   AF-A0A4Q7Y858-F1
#
_cell.length_a   1.000
_cell.length_b   1.000
_cell.length_c   1.000
_cell.angle_alpha   90.00
_cell.angle_beta   90.00
_cell.angle_gamma   90.00
#
_symmetry.space_group_name_H-M   'P 1'
#
loop_
_entity.id
_entity.type
_entity.pdbx_description
1 polymer ?
#
loop_
_entity_poly.entity_id
_entity_poly.type
_entity_poly.pdbx_seq_one_letter_code
_entity_poly.pdbx_strand_id
1 'polypeptide(L)'
;MTPGRPAARGRVAAGARLVPAGLVLLALLGCGRAVEGTATAAAPTDRPSSPEELERLLVTEVPSGLPRLPDDEVHPAAGAKRLEDVARYSTDPARERGILEEYGYRYGWERFWGREAGPMTGVFVDQFEQRAGAGRYAEDLASNDAELYRGVLSEDPPGLPASCRQLVVEQPVPEVGLDEPAAFAWCWHGVFSVSATAVGPTSRDAVREVQAVLADQLELLPPA
;
A
#
# COMPACT_ATOMS: atom_id res chain seq x y z
N MET A 1 29.84 -48.35 -21.19
CA MET A 1 28.76 -49.32 -20.94
C MET A 1 27.57 -48.93 -21.81
N THR A 2 27.45 -49.56 -22.98
CA THR A 2 26.23 -49.64 -23.82
C THR A 2 25.58 -51.00 -23.51
N PRO A 3 24.33 -51.34 -23.87
CA PRO A 3 23.21 -50.60 -24.49
C PRO A 3 21.91 -50.74 -23.62
N GLY A 4 20.71 -50.26 -23.94
CA GLY A 4 19.94 -50.47 -25.15
C GLY A 4 18.44 -50.34 -24.86
N ARG A 5 17.73 -49.73 -25.80
CA ARG A 5 16.27 -49.88 -25.98
C ARG A 5 15.91 -51.36 -26.15
N PRO A 6 14.67 -51.72 -25.82
CA PRO A 6 13.86 -52.48 -26.77
C PRO A 6 12.58 -51.74 -27.14
N ALA A 7 12.29 -51.78 -28.43
CA ALA A 7 10.95 -51.64 -28.99
C ALA A 7 10.44 -53.04 -29.40
N ALA A 8 9.11 -53.20 -29.46
CA ALA A 8 8.30 -54.35 -29.93
C ALA A 8 7.49 -54.98 -28.78
N ARG A 9 6.23 -55.44 -28.92
CA ARG A 9 5.28 -55.63 -30.02
C ARG A 9 3.95 -56.14 -29.40
N GLY A 10 2.84 -55.98 -30.13
CA GLY A 10 1.65 -56.87 -30.04
C GLY A 10 0.55 -56.37 -29.09
N ARG A 11 -0.56 -55.76 -29.56
CA ARG A 11 -1.73 -56.24 -30.34
C ARG A 11 -2.71 -57.14 -29.57
N VAL A 12 -3.98 -56.70 -29.65
CA VAL A 12 -5.30 -57.38 -29.55
C VAL A 12 -5.82 -57.73 -28.14
N ALA A 13 -6.90 -57.07 -27.70
CA ALA A 13 -8.26 -57.63 -27.81
C ALA A 13 -9.33 -56.72 -27.19
N ALA A 14 -10.50 -56.79 -27.80
CA ALA A 14 -11.72 -56.04 -27.55
C ALA A 14 -12.25 -56.17 -26.11
N GLY A 15 -12.82 -55.08 -25.62
CA GLY A 15 -13.58 -55.03 -24.38
C GLY A 15 -14.52 -53.82 -24.39
N ALA A 16 -15.51 -53.85 -25.28
CA ALA A 16 -16.62 -52.92 -25.22
C ALA A 16 -17.35 -53.07 -23.88
N ARG A 17 -17.29 -52.03 -23.05
CA ARG A 17 -18.25 -51.80 -21.97
C ARG A 17 -18.74 -50.37 -22.08
N LEU A 18 -19.94 -50.24 -22.63
CA LEU A 18 -20.82 -49.09 -22.53
C LEU A 18 -20.94 -48.72 -21.05
N VAL A 19 -20.36 -47.59 -20.66
CA VAL A 19 -20.64 -46.95 -19.38
C VAL A 19 -21.83 -46.00 -19.60
N PRO A 20 -22.91 -46.11 -18.82
CA PRO A 20 -24.08 -45.28 -19.00
C PRO A 20 -23.74 -43.83 -18.67
N ALA A 21 -23.96 -42.95 -19.64
CA ALA A 21 -24.13 -41.52 -19.43
C ALA A 21 -25.35 -41.34 -18.52
N GLY A 22 -25.11 -41.17 -17.22
CA GLY A 22 -26.15 -41.07 -16.20
C GLY A 22 -25.78 -40.06 -15.13
N LEU A 23 -26.35 -38.86 -15.26
CA LEU A 23 -26.65 -37.92 -14.17
C LEU A 23 -25.47 -37.45 -13.29
N VAL A 24 -24.68 -36.51 -13.81
CA VAL A 24 -23.96 -35.53 -12.97
C VAL A 24 -24.35 -34.13 -13.44
N LEU A 25 -25.57 -33.72 -13.13
CA LEU A 25 -26.11 -32.41 -13.52
C LEU A 25 -27.03 -31.83 -12.43
N LEU A 26 -26.66 -32.01 -11.16
CA LEU A 26 -27.45 -31.55 -10.00
C LEU A 26 -26.62 -30.86 -8.89
N ALA A 27 -25.34 -30.54 -9.14
CA ALA A 27 -24.46 -29.94 -8.13
C ALA A 27 -24.14 -28.44 -8.32
N LEU A 28 -24.99 -27.69 -9.05
CA LEU A 28 -24.80 -26.24 -9.27
C LEU A 28 -25.94 -25.35 -8.72
N LEU A 29 -26.76 -25.86 -7.78
CA LEU A 29 -27.92 -25.12 -7.23
C LEU A 29 -27.71 -24.55 -5.80
N GLY A 30 -26.47 -24.36 -5.35
CA GLY A 30 -26.16 -23.56 -4.17
C GLY A 30 -24.86 -22.78 -4.46
N CYS A 31 -24.82 -21.45 -4.42
CA CYS A 31 -25.26 -20.58 -3.34
C CYS A 31 -25.87 -19.28 -3.89
N GLY A 32 -27.19 -19.17 -3.85
CA GLY A 32 -27.86 -17.91 -4.13
C GLY A 32 -29.24 -17.93 -3.53
N ARG A 33 -29.39 -17.45 -2.30
CA ARG A 33 -30.72 -17.12 -1.76
C ARG A 33 -31.20 -15.89 -2.52
N ALA A 34 -32.23 -16.06 -3.35
CA ALA A 34 -33.01 -14.92 -3.82
C ALA A 34 -33.65 -14.28 -2.59
N VAL A 35 -33.22 -13.07 -2.25
CA VAL A 35 -33.85 -12.25 -1.22
C VAL A 35 -34.98 -11.49 -1.92
N GLU A 36 -36.21 -11.67 -1.48
CA GLU A 36 -37.31 -10.78 -1.89
C GLU A 36 -37.01 -9.39 -1.35
N GLY A 37 -36.68 -8.47 -2.25
CA GLY A 37 -36.40 -7.08 -1.95
C GLY A 37 -36.13 -6.33 -3.24
N THR A 38 -36.72 -5.15 -3.39
CA THR A 38 -36.28 -4.20 -4.42
C THR A 38 -34.81 -3.90 -4.20
N ALA A 39 -34.01 -3.86 -5.27
CA ALA A 39 -32.62 -3.44 -5.19
C ALA A 39 -32.56 -1.99 -4.69
N THR A 40 -32.34 -1.83 -3.38
CA THR A 40 -32.08 -0.52 -2.79
C THR A 40 -30.61 -0.21 -3.04
N ALA A 41 -30.31 0.96 -3.61
CA ALA A 41 -28.94 1.41 -3.79
C ALA A 41 -28.19 1.33 -2.44
N ALA A 42 -26.96 0.82 -2.47
CA ALA A 42 -26.09 0.87 -1.30
C ALA A 42 -25.98 2.33 -0.83
N ALA A 43 -25.88 2.52 0.48
CA ALA A 43 -25.66 3.85 1.04
C ALA A 43 -24.41 4.47 0.38
N PRO A 44 -24.40 5.79 0.12
CA PRO A 44 -23.20 6.48 -0.34
C PRO A 44 -22.03 6.09 0.57
N THR A 45 -20.92 5.68 -0.02
CA THR A 45 -19.73 5.39 0.77
C THR A 45 -19.21 6.71 1.33
N ASP A 46 -18.91 6.79 2.63
CA ASP A 46 -18.19 7.93 3.26
C ASP A 46 -16.73 8.07 2.76
N ARG A 47 -16.38 7.28 1.74
CA ARG A 47 -15.11 7.29 1.06
C ARG A 47 -15.02 8.53 0.17
N PRO A 48 -13.93 9.31 0.26
CA PRO A 48 -13.63 10.37 -0.69
C PRO A 48 -13.74 9.85 -2.13
N SER A 49 -14.29 10.67 -3.01
CA SER A 49 -14.48 10.36 -4.42
C SER A 49 -13.51 11.09 -5.34
N SER A 50 -12.79 12.09 -4.82
CA SER A 50 -11.74 12.84 -5.52
C SER A 50 -10.56 13.20 -4.59
N PRO A 51 -9.40 13.57 -5.16
CA PRO A 51 -8.25 14.03 -4.38
C PRO A 51 -8.57 15.22 -3.46
N GLU A 52 -9.41 16.15 -3.89
CA GLU A 52 -9.78 17.34 -3.11
C GLU A 52 -10.67 16.98 -1.90
N GLU A 53 -11.40 15.86 -1.97
CA GLU A 53 -12.08 15.31 -0.79
C GLU A 53 -11.13 14.60 0.15
N LEU A 54 -10.09 13.97 -0.39
CA LEU A 54 -9.03 13.35 0.40
C LEU A 54 -8.20 14.39 1.14
N GLU A 55 -7.90 15.53 0.51
CA GLU A 55 -7.17 16.65 1.12
C GLU A 55 -7.74 17.06 2.48
N ARG A 56 -9.08 17.10 2.57
CA ARG A 56 -9.79 17.55 3.77
C ARG A 56 -9.66 16.60 4.94
N LEU A 57 -9.16 15.39 4.70
CA LEU A 57 -8.90 14.37 5.71
C LEU A 57 -7.44 14.34 6.14
N LEU A 58 -6.57 15.17 5.57
CA LEU A 58 -5.18 15.26 6.02
C LEU A 58 -5.07 16.10 7.29
N VAL A 59 -4.15 15.73 8.17
CA VAL A 59 -3.72 16.58 9.27
C VAL A 59 -3.31 17.96 8.74
N THR A 60 -3.59 19.00 9.52
CA THR A 60 -3.27 20.39 9.19
C THR A 60 -2.00 20.87 9.87
N GLU A 61 -1.68 20.28 11.01
CA GLU A 61 -0.52 20.58 11.84
C GLU A 61 0.15 19.26 12.23
N VAL A 62 1.43 19.34 12.58
CA VAL A 62 2.20 18.19 13.08
C VAL A 62 2.66 18.46 14.52
N PRO A 63 2.86 17.42 15.35
CA PRO A 63 3.22 17.56 16.77
C PRO A 63 4.49 18.37 17.02
N SER A 64 5.47 18.31 16.11
CA SER A 64 6.69 19.13 16.18
C SER A 64 6.44 20.64 16.05
N GLY A 65 5.25 21.05 15.63
CA GLY A 65 4.91 22.46 15.37
C GLY A 65 5.67 23.04 14.16
N LEU A 66 6.23 22.19 13.30
CA LEU A 66 6.86 22.63 12.05
C LEU A 66 5.83 23.34 11.16
N PRO A 67 6.20 24.44 10.50
CA PRO A 67 5.29 25.14 9.60
C PRO A 67 5.02 24.27 8.37
N ARG A 68 3.78 24.31 7.87
CA ARG A 68 3.43 23.67 6.60
C ARG A 68 4.24 24.29 5.46
N LEU A 69 4.83 23.46 4.62
CA LEU A 69 5.42 23.88 3.35
C LEU A 69 4.34 24.01 2.27
N PRO A 70 4.37 25.05 1.44
CA PRO A 70 3.57 25.10 0.22
C PRO A 70 3.87 23.92 -0.69
N ASP A 71 2.82 23.37 -1.31
CA ASP A 71 2.94 22.11 -2.06
C ASP A 71 3.87 22.25 -3.29
N ASP A 72 3.97 23.45 -3.86
CA ASP A 72 4.82 23.80 -5.01
C ASP A 72 6.28 24.12 -4.63
N GLU A 73 6.58 24.26 -3.34
CA GLU A 73 7.95 24.45 -2.82
C GLU A 73 8.66 23.12 -2.54
N VAL A 74 7.96 22.00 -2.59
CA VAL A 74 8.53 20.65 -2.47
C VAL A 74 8.88 20.10 -3.85
N HIS A 75 9.97 19.33 -3.98
CA HIS A 75 10.33 18.67 -5.24
C HIS A 75 10.51 17.16 -5.08
N PRO A 76 9.72 16.33 -5.80
CA PRO A 76 8.58 16.70 -6.65
C PRO A 76 7.46 17.41 -5.88
N ALA A 77 6.65 18.22 -6.58
CA ALA A 77 5.56 18.99 -5.95
C ALA A 77 4.63 18.07 -5.17
N ALA A 78 4.26 18.46 -3.95
CA ALA A 78 3.33 17.74 -3.08
C ALA A 78 1.88 17.91 -3.59
N GLY A 79 0.89 17.73 -2.71
CA GLY A 79 -0.52 17.89 -3.07
C GLY A 79 -1.12 16.62 -3.66
N ALA A 80 -2.18 16.79 -4.47
CA ALA A 80 -2.88 15.69 -5.13
C ALA A 80 -1.93 14.84 -6.00
N LYS A 81 -2.04 13.52 -5.87
CA LYS A 81 -1.28 12.56 -6.66
C LYS A 81 -2.19 11.73 -7.52
N ARG A 82 -1.86 11.67 -8.80
CA ARG A 82 -2.38 10.66 -9.71
C ARG A 82 -1.43 9.48 -9.77
N LEU A 83 -1.94 8.40 -10.35
CA LEU A 83 -1.16 7.20 -10.58
C LEU A 83 0.18 7.49 -11.30
N GLU A 84 0.16 8.38 -12.30
CA GLU A 84 1.37 8.70 -13.06
C GLU A 84 2.38 9.51 -12.25
N ASP A 85 1.93 10.22 -11.22
CA ASP A 85 2.80 11.01 -10.35
C ASP A 85 3.55 10.10 -9.39
N VAL A 86 2.85 9.16 -8.76
CA VAL A 86 3.45 8.14 -7.88
C VAL A 86 4.40 7.23 -8.65
N ALA A 87 4.00 6.78 -9.85
CA ALA A 87 4.83 5.91 -10.66
C ALA A 87 6.20 6.53 -11.01
N ARG A 88 6.29 7.86 -11.11
CA ARG A 88 7.54 8.56 -11.45
C ARG A 88 8.58 8.55 -10.33
N TYR A 89 8.22 8.17 -9.10
CA TYR A 89 9.21 7.98 -8.03
C TYR A 89 10.07 6.75 -8.26
N SER A 90 9.59 5.78 -9.04
CA SER A 90 10.35 4.58 -9.40
C SER A 90 11.40 4.87 -10.47
N THR A 91 12.48 4.11 -10.44
CA THR A 91 13.48 4.09 -11.52
C THR A 91 12.95 3.45 -12.81
N ASP A 92 11.85 2.70 -12.73
CA ASP A 92 11.08 2.19 -13.87
C ASP A 92 9.59 2.57 -13.74
N PRO A 93 9.20 3.79 -14.15
CA PRO A 93 7.82 4.26 -14.01
C PRO A 93 6.80 3.45 -14.82
N ALA A 94 7.21 2.81 -15.90
CA ALA A 94 6.30 2.02 -16.73
C ALA A 94 5.91 0.72 -16.01
N ARG A 95 6.89 0.06 -15.38
CA ARG A 95 6.64 -1.09 -14.51
C ARG A 95 5.85 -0.69 -13.28
N GLU A 96 6.22 0.41 -12.62
CA GLU A 96 5.55 0.88 -11.40
C GLU A 96 4.08 1.17 -11.62
N ARG A 97 3.74 1.83 -12.74
CA ARG A 97 2.33 2.02 -13.13
C ARG A 97 1.57 0.70 -13.18
N GLY A 98 2.14 -0.35 -13.78
CA GLY A 98 1.48 -1.66 -13.85
C GLY A 98 1.20 -2.24 -12.45
N ILE A 99 2.13 -2.08 -11.52
CA ILE A 99 1.97 -2.53 -10.13
C ILE A 99 0.87 -1.73 -9.42
N LEU A 100 0.87 -0.39 -9.55
CA LEU A 100 -0.16 0.47 -8.97
C LEU A 100 -1.55 0.16 -9.54
N GLU A 101 -1.66 -0.14 -10.83
CA GLU A 101 -2.90 -0.61 -11.48
C GLU A 101 -3.35 -1.96 -10.88
N GLU A 102 -2.43 -2.91 -10.67
CA GLU A 102 -2.74 -4.19 -10.01
C GLU A 102 -3.19 -4.03 -8.55
N TYR A 103 -2.69 -3.00 -7.84
CA TYR A 103 -3.14 -2.66 -6.49
C TYR A 103 -4.50 -1.95 -6.50
N GLY A 104 -4.98 -1.50 -7.66
CA GLY A 104 -6.19 -0.69 -7.77
C GLY A 104 -5.98 0.71 -7.21
N TYR A 105 -4.79 1.29 -7.37
CA TYR A 105 -4.52 2.68 -6.99
C TYR A 105 -5.50 3.64 -7.68
N ARG A 106 -6.05 4.60 -6.94
CA ARG A 106 -6.95 5.62 -7.50
C ARG A 106 -6.29 6.99 -7.56
N TYR A 107 -5.92 7.50 -6.40
CA TYR A 107 -5.28 8.79 -6.21
C TYR A 107 -4.78 8.89 -4.77
N GLY A 108 -3.92 9.87 -4.53
CA GLY A 108 -3.38 10.15 -3.21
C GLY A 108 -3.22 11.64 -2.96
N TRP A 109 -2.68 11.96 -1.80
CA TRP A 109 -2.31 13.31 -1.42
C TRP A 109 -1.05 13.27 -0.57
N GLU A 110 -0.13 14.20 -0.82
CA GLU A 110 1.08 14.40 -0.04
C GLU A 110 1.11 15.78 0.60
N ARG A 111 1.61 15.87 1.83
CA ARG A 111 1.80 17.14 2.53
C ARG A 111 3.04 17.10 3.40
N PHE A 112 3.72 18.24 3.48
CA PHE A 112 4.98 18.37 4.21
C PHE A 112 4.97 19.56 5.16
N TRP A 113 5.69 19.41 6.27
CA TRP A 113 5.96 20.45 7.26
C TRP A 113 7.46 20.46 7.53
N GLY A 114 8.06 21.63 7.59
CA GLY A 114 9.50 21.72 7.75
C GLY A 114 10.07 23.07 7.32
N ARG A 115 11.34 23.05 6.97
CA ARG A 115 12.10 24.18 6.42
C ARG A 115 12.93 23.67 5.24
N GLU A 116 13.38 24.57 4.36
CA GLU A 116 14.22 24.20 3.20
C GLU A 116 15.45 23.36 3.59
N ALA A 117 16.00 23.58 4.78
CA ALA A 117 17.05 22.76 5.37
C ALA A 117 16.72 22.44 6.84
N GLY A 118 16.83 21.17 7.21
CA GLY A 118 16.63 20.68 8.58
C GLY A 118 15.44 19.71 8.71
N PRO A 119 14.82 19.65 9.91
CA PRO A 119 13.74 18.70 10.18
C PRO A 119 12.56 18.87 9.23
N MET A 120 12.04 17.73 8.79
CA MET A 120 10.92 17.65 7.88
C MET A 120 10.03 16.48 8.27
N THR A 121 8.73 16.71 8.24
CA THR A 121 7.69 15.69 8.43
C THR A 121 6.83 15.64 7.18
N GLY A 122 6.61 14.44 6.63
CA GLY A 122 5.75 14.20 5.48
C GLY A 122 4.58 13.29 5.83
N VAL A 123 3.41 13.53 5.25
CA VAL A 123 2.24 12.66 5.30
C VAL A 123 1.76 12.36 3.90
N PHE A 124 1.49 11.09 3.65
CA PHE A 124 1.06 10.54 2.38
C PHE A 124 -0.21 9.73 2.65
N VAL A 125 -1.30 10.03 1.95
CA VAL A 125 -2.54 9.26 2.03
C VAL A 125 -2.92 8.83 0.62
N ASP A 126 -2.94 7.53 0.38
CA ASP A 126 -3.24 6.93 -0.92
C ASP A 126 -4.50 6.08 -0.83
N GLN A 127 -5.38 6.21 -1.82
CA GLN A 127 -6.64 5.51 -1.86
C GLN A 127 -6.66 4.40 -2.94
N PHE A 128 -7.11 3.20 -2.56
CA PHE A 128 -7.11 2.00 -3.39
C PHE A 128 -8.50 1.42 -3.54
N GLU A 129 -8.85 0.81 -4.68
CA GLU A 129 -10.16 0.19 -4.88
C GLU A 129 -10.54 -0.77 -3.75
N GLN A 130 -9.57 -1.55 -3.27
CA GLN A 130 -9.77 -2.59 -2.26
C GLN A 130 -8.75 -2.49 -1.13
N ARG A 131 -9.16 -2.94 0.07
CA ARG A 131 -8.29 -3.03 1.25
C ARG A 131 -7.00 -3.82 1.01
N ALA A 132 -7.10 -4.91 0.24
CA ALA A 132 -5.93 -5.75 -0.07
C ALA A 132 -4.86 -4.98 -0.88
N GLY A 133 -5.29 -4.08 -1.78
CA GLY A 133 -4.37 -3.23 -2.55
C GLY A 133 -3.62 -2.24 -1.66
N ALA A 134 -4.35 -1.56 -0.76
CA ALA A 134 -3.76 -0.65 0.21
C ALA A 134 -2.74 -1.33 1.13
N GLY A 135 -3.06 -2.54 1.61
CA GLY A 135 -2.16 -3.35 2.43
C GLY A 135 -0.88 -3.74 1.69
N ARG A 136 -1.01 -4.30 0.48
CA ARG A 136 0.16 -4.69 -0.33
C ARG A 136 1.06 -3.50 -0.66
N TYR A 137 0.47 -2.36 -1.00
CA TYR A 137 1.23 -1.14 -1.27
C TYR A 137 2.02 -0.68 -0.04
N ALA A 138 1.40 -0.65 1.15
CA ALA A 138 2.08 -0.29 2.39
C ALA A 138 3.22 -1.27 2.74
N GLU A 139 3.01 -2.58 2.56
CA GLU A 139 4.02 -3.60 2.81
C GLU A 139 5.21 -3.49 1.85
N ASP A 140 4.94 -3.29 0.56
CA ASP A 140 5.99 -3.14 -0.45
C ASP A 140 6.81 -1.86 -0.24
N LEU A 141 6.15 -0.72 0.06
CA LEU A 141 6.87 0.52 0.41
C LEU A 141 7.79 0.30 1.62
N ALA A 142 7.27 -0.32 2.68
CA ALA A 142 8.05 -0.60 3.87
C ALA A 142 9.29 -1.47 3.57
N SER A 143 9.13 -2.50 2.73
CA SER A 143 10.24 -3.37 2.30
C SER A 143 11.24 -2.62 1.43
N ASN A 144 10.77 -1.88 0.43
CA ASN A 144 11.61 -1.14 -0.51
C ASN A 144 12.43 -0.06 0.20
N ASP A 145 11.81 0.71 1.10
CA ASP A 145 12.49 1.77 1.85
C ASP A 145 13.47 1.20 2.88
N ALA A 146 13.18 0.03 3.46
CA ALA A 146 14.13 -0.66 4.33
C ALA A 146 15.39 -1.09 3.57
N GLU A 147 15.24 -1.58 2.33
CA GLU A 147 16.37 -1.90 1.45
C GLU A 147 17.15 -0.63 1.05
N LEU A 148 16.43 0.43 0.65
CA LEU A 148 17.01 1.68 0.18
C LEU A 148 17.81 2.41 1.26
N TYR A 149 17.20 2.61 2.43
CA TYR A 149 17.80 3.37 3.54
C TYR A 149 18.60 2.50 4.51
N ARG A 150 18.65 1.17 4.30
CA ARG A 150 19.42 0.23 5.14
C ARG A 150 19.11 0.35 6.64
N GLY A 151 17.86 0.69 6.96
CA GLY A 151 17.39 0.87 8.34
C GLY A 151 16.87 -0.42 8.99
N VAL A 152 16.34 -0.29 10.21
CA VAL A 152 15.71 -1.40 10.93
C VAL A 152 14.19 -1.33 10.74
N LEU A 153 13.65 -2.28 9.99
CA LEU A 153 12.21 -2.43 9.78
C LEU A 153 11.57 -3.27 10.89
N SER A 154 10.49 -2.75 11.47
CA SER A 154 9.64 -3.45 12.43
C SER A 154 8.29 -3.74 11.77
N GLU A 155 7.90 -5.02 11.76
CA GLU A 155 6.60 -5.45 11.21
C GLU A 155 5.43 -5.27 12.18
N ASP A 156 5.69 -5.22 13.48
CA ASP A 156 4.67 -4.97 14.52
C ASP A 156 5.21 -3.91 15.50
N PRO A 157 5.28 -2.64 15.05
CA PRO A 157 5.90 -1.60 15.84
C PRO A 157 5.08 -1.25 17.09
N PRO A 158 5.72 -1.19 18.27
CA PRO A 158 5.02 -0.90 19.51
C PRO A 158 4.42 0.51 19.48
N GLY A 159 3.15 0.61 19.86
CA GLY A 159 2.42 1.88 19.90
C GLY A 159 1.70 2.25 18.62
N LEU A 160 1.83 1.44 17.56
CA LEU A 160 1.07 1.58 16.32
C LEU A 160 0.11 0.38 16.13
N PRO A 161 -0.94 0.52 15.31
CA PRO A 161 -1.79 -0.61 14.92
C PRO A 161 -1.01 -1.75 14.26
N ALA A 162 -1.52 -2.99 14.39
CA ALA A 162 -0.92 -4.17 13.75
C ALA A 162 -0.91 -4.12 12.21
N SER A 163 -1.68 -3.20 11.62
CA SER A 163 -1.65 -2.89 10.19
C SER A 163 -0.54 -1.92 9.80
N CYS A 164 0.42 -1.68 10.68
CA CYS A 164 1.52 -0.76 10.45
C CYS A 164 2.87 -1.47 10.35
N ARG A 165 3.78 -0.85 9.62
CA ARG A 165 5.20 -1.15 9.54
C ARG A 165 5.97 0.12 9.88
N GLN A 166 7.10 0.02 10.56
CA GLN A 166 7.91 1.18 10.90
C GLN A 166 9.39 0.92 10.62
N LEU A 167 10.02 1.82 9.87
CA LEU A 167 11.45 1.82 9.58
C LEU A 167 12.13 2.90 10.43
N VAL A 168 13.24 2.54 11.07
CA VAL A 168 14.10 3.48 11.78
C VAL A 168 15.47 3.51 11.13
N VAL A 169 15.91 4.71 10.76
CA VAL A 169 17.23 4.97 10.16
C VAL A 169 18.06 5.76 11.17
N GLU A 170 18.93 5.06 11.90
CA GLU A 170 19.77 5.71 12.92
C GLU A 170 20.95 6.48 12.33
N GLN A 171 21.54 5.95 11.26
CA GLN A 171 22.65 6.57 10.56
C GLN A 171 22.13 7.15 9.24
N PRO A 172 22.36 8.44 8.96
CA PRO A 172 22.02 9.05 7.68
C PRO A 172 22.59 8.27 6.50
N VAL A 173 21.91 8.35 5.35
CA VAL A 173 22.33 7.74 4.09
C VAL A 173 22.39 8.80 2.98
N PRO A 174 23.45 9.64 2.97
CA PRO A 174 23.55 10.77 2.03
C PRO A 174 23.55 10.33 0.56
N GLU A 175 23.98 9.11 0.25
CA GLU A 175 24.00 8.59 -1.13
C GLU A 175 22.60 8.52 -1.77
N VAL A 176 21.56 8.46 -0.94
CA VAL A 176 20.15 8.45 -1.37
C VAL A 176 19.39 9.68 -0.88
N GLY A 177 20.11 10.74 -0.48
CA GLY A 177 19.53 12.04 -0.11
C GLY A 177 19.02 12.14 1.33
N LEU A 178 19.38 11.21 2.21
CA LEU A 178 18.98 11.24 3.62
C LEU A 178 20.15 11.71 4.49
N ASP A 179 20.22 13.01 4.78
CA ASP A 179 21.37 13.62 5.49
C ASP A 179 21.26 13.61 7.03
N GLU A 180 20.09 13.29 7.56
CA GLU A 180 19.80 13.24 9.00
C GLU A 180 19.11 11.92 9.40
N PRO A 181 19.17 11.52 10.69
CA PRO A 181 18.39 10.39 11.18
C PRO A 181 16.90 10.55 10.89
N ALA A 182 16.24 9.42 10.63
CA ALA A 182 14.84 9.44 10.22
C ALA A 182 14.04 8.25 10.72
N ALA A 183 12.73 8.41 10.67
CA ALA A 183 11.75 7.36 10.86
C ALA A 183 10.70 7.46 9.75
N PHE A 184 10.16 6.31 9.40
CA PHE A 184 9.10 6.15 8.41
C PHE A 184 8.12 5.13 8.98
N ALA A 185 6.84 5.30 8.70
CA ALA A 185 5.87 4.26 8.95
C ALA A 185 4.77 4.26 7.90
N TRP A 186 4.25 3.07 7.63
CA TRP A 186 3.22 2.79 6.65
C TRP A 186 2.14 1.95 7.30
N CYS A 187 0.91 2.41 7.24
CA CYS A 187 -0.25 1.72 7.78
C CYS A 187 -1.29 1.54 6.67
N TRP A 188 -2.05 0.46 6.72
CA TRP A 188 -3.28 0.38 5.94
C TRP A 188 -4.52 0.43 6.84
N HIS A 189 -5.52 1.18 6.39
CA HIS A 189 -6.78 1.41 7.09
C HIS A 189 -7.92 1.40 6.08
N GLY A 190 -8.73 0.34 6.10
CA GLY A 190 -9.76 0.14 5.09
C GLY A 190 -9.15 0.13 3.70
N VAL A 191 -9.56 1.08 2.86
CA VAL A 191 -9.09 1.26 1.47
C VAL A 191 -7.94 2.25 1.32
N PHE A 192 -7.38 2.73 2.43
CA PHE A 192 -6.32 3.72 2.45
C PHE A 192 -4.98 3.09 2.84
N SER A 193 -3.91 3.51 2.17
CA SER A 193 -2.55 3.42 2.69
C SER A 193 -2.17 4.79 3.23
N VAL A 194 -1.60 4.83 4.44
CA VAL A 194 -1.18 6.05 5.13
C VAL A 194 0.30 5.90 5.44
N SER A 195 1.11 6.83 4.99
CA SER A 195 2.52 6.87 5.30
C SER A 195 2.85 8.17 6.01
N ALA A 196 3.72 8.10 7.02
CA ALA A 196 4.31 9.28 7.64
C ALA A 196 5.83 9.14 7.69
N THR A 197 6.52 10.23 7.42
CA THR A 197 7.98 10.32 7.48
C THR A 197 8.37 11.46 8.40
N ALA A 198 9.45 11.29 9.15
CA ALA A 198 10.07 12.38 9.88
C ALA A 198 11.59 12.26 9.82
N VAL A 199 12.23 13.39 9.57
CA VAL A 199 13.68 13.58 9.60
C VAL A 199 13.98 14.54 10.75
N GLY A 200 15.00 14.25 11.56
CA GLY A 200 15.36 15.13 12.65
C GLY A 200 16.68 14.78 13.32
N PRO A 201 17.04 15.50 14.40
CA PRO A 201 18.38 15.44 14.99
C PRO A 201 18.70 14.07 15.60
N THR A 202 17.70 13.28 15.96
CA THR A 202 17.84 11.91 16.43
C THR A 202 16.74 11.01 15.90
N SER A 203 17.03 9.73 15.69
CA SER A 203 16.05 8.73 15.29
C SER A 203 14.90 8.60 16.31
N ARG A 204 15.19 8.80 17.60
CA ARG A 204 14.16 8.79 18.66
C ARG A 204 13.16 9.92 18.51
N ASP A 205 13.62 11.12 18.12
CA ASP A 205 12.73 12.26 17.90
C ASP A 205 11.87 12.03 16.66
N ALA A 206 12.48 11.53 15.58
CA ALA A 206 11.77 11.15 14.36
C ALA A 206 10.70 10.07 14.62
N VAL A 207 11.01 9.02 15.40
CA VAL A 207 10.04 7.98 15.76
C VAL A 207 8.84 8.55 16.51
N ARG A 208 9.06 9.43 17.50
CA ARG A 208 7.95 10.04 18.25
C ARG A 208 7.06 10.87 17.35
N GLU A 209 7.66 11.64 16.44
CA GLU A 209 6.93 12.46 15.49
C GLU A 209 6.08 11.59 14.55
N VAL A 210 6.68 10.60 13.89
CA VAL A 210 5.98 9.69 12.97
C VAL A 210 4.81 9.01 13.65
N GLN A 211 5.01 8.47 14.86
CA GLN A 211 3.97 7.74 15.57
C GLN A 211 2.79 8.66 15.95
N ALA A 212 3.06 9.87 16.41
CA ALA A 212 2.02 10.82 16.79
C ALA A 212 1.25 11.33 15.56
N VAL A 213 1.96 11.69 14.48
CA VAL A 213 1.32 12.11 13.22
C VAL A 213 0.45 11.01 12.62
N LEU A 214 0.91 9.75 12.65
CA LEU A 214 0.12 8.63 12.14
C LEU A 214 -1.13 8.38 12.96
N ALA A 215 -1.04 8.48 14.28
CA ALA A 215 -2.22 8.36 15.15
C ALA A 215 -3.26 9.42 14.79
N ASP A 216 -2.85 10.70 14.73
CA ASP A 216 -3.74 11.82 14.36
C ASP A 216 -4.32 11.64 12.95
N GLN A 217 -3.50 11.22 11.99
CA GLN A 217 -3.93 11.02 10.60
C GLN A 217 -4.93 9.87 10.45
N LEU A 218 -4.75 8.77 11.18
CA LEU A 218 -5.66 7.63 11.13
C LEU A 218 -7.03 7.96 11.74
N GLU A 219 -7.09 8.82 12.76
CA GLU A 219 -8.36 9.26 13.36
C GLU A 219 -9.23 10.10 12.41
N LEU A 220 -8.63 10.76 11.42
CA LEU A 220 -9.34 11.56 10.43
C LEU A 220 -9.98 10.73 9.30
N LEU A 221 -9.59 9.47 9.14
CA LEU A 221 -10.07 8.64 8.04
C LEU A 221 -11.42 7.98 8.35
N PRO A 222 -12.27 7.76 7.33
CA PRO A 222 -13.49 6.98 7.48
C PRO A 222 -13.22 5.59 8.08
N PRO A 223 -14.15 5.00 8.84
CA PRO A 223 -13.98 3.66 9.41
C PRO A 223 -13.64 2.59 8.36
N ALA A 224 -12.80 1.64 8.77
CA ALA A 224 -12.27 0.55 7.94
C ALA A 224 -13.21 -0.66 7.79
#